data_AF-D8QID2-F1
#
_entry.id   AF-D8QID2-F1
#
_cell.length_a   1.000
_cell.length_b   1.000
_cell.length_c   1.000
_cell.angle_alpha   90.00
_cell.angle_beta   90.00
_cell.angle_gamma   90.00
#
_symmetry.space_group_name_H-M   'P 1'
#
loop_
_entity.id
_entity.type
_entity.pdbx_description
1 polymer ?
#
loop_
_entity_poly.entity_id
_entity_poly.type
_entity_poly.pdbx_seq_one_letter_code
_entity_poly.pdbx_strand_id
1 'polypeptide(L)'
;MLFGSKDKDKTAAAESDVKDTTKPTGSILAGEGSRSPTVANGTPDKKTRVLPDANGTVPPASEQGSTRPAVVDDDNDDGYEDIDEEDEDRAVAHPNGSSGWLPATDLPGKGESSAGRRSSVFRNASRRSNRPGSRTRSLNRAGSVGYAASTTSSVARRSLYTNSDGRVVNGSAFISGAGTTGPDAAAIPDDSLHRRRTSASAALSPKQNKKIEKKEAAGVKNLSRVIKQESRVEKKALNVIIQELADLQRMQKEAVKREAKAHAAHVKAVTAHHKAEEEYIAARVKYETTLAEMNAFGEALELARENARQTTEAMQEKSQEVDALRTMYGVDEREREVKLTSIAPKKTSWFH
;
A
#
# COMPACT_ATOMS: atom_id res chain seq x y z
N MET A 1 -58.13 -18.05 27.44
CA MET A 1 -57.04 -17.07 27.67
C MET A 1 -56.97 -16.18 26.45
N LEU A 2 -57.15 -14.87 26.64
CA LEU A 2 -57.27 -13.85 25.61
C LEU A 2 -55.93 -13.59 24.92
N PHE A 3 -55.91 -13.63 23.58
CA PHE A 3 -54.85 -13.01 22.77
C PHE A 3 -55.36 -11.64 22.30
N GLY A 4 -54.79 -10.58 22.86
CA GLY A 4 -55.05 -9.21 22.44
C GLY A 4 -53.95 -8.73 21.49
N SER A 5 -54.24 -8.70 20.19
CA SER A 5 -53.46 -7.96 19.21
C SER A 5 -53.59 -6.46 19.47
N LYS A 6 -52.44 -5.80 19.65
CA LYS A 6 -52.33 -4.34 19.67
C LYS A 6 -51.55 -3.92 18.43
N ASP A 7 -52.28 -3.68 17.35
CA ASP A 7 -51.77 -2.93 16.21
C ASP A 7 -51.65 -1.46 16.63
N LYS A 8 -50.42 -0.94 16.56
CA LYS A 8 -50.13 0.49 16.70
C LYS A 8 -49.61 0.99 15.37
N ASP A 9 -50.54 1.46 14.54
CA ASP A 9 -50.24 2.34 13.43
C ASP A 9 -49.70 3.66 13.97
N LYS A 10 -48.40 3.91 13.75
CA LYS A 10 -47.75 5.20 13.99
C LYS A 10 -47.31 5.76 12.65
N THR A 11 -48.25 6.38 11.94
CA THR A 11 -48.00 7.22 10.78
C THR A 11 -47.34 8.53 11.25
N ALA A 12 -46.03 8.63 11.07
CA ALA A 12 -45.31 9.89 11.20
C ALA A 12 -45.33 10.60 9.84
N ALA A 13 -46.07 11.70 9.77
CA ALA A 13 -45.99 12.66 8.68
C ALA A 13 -44.61 13.33 8.72
N ALA A 14 -43.81 13.11 7.68
CA ALA A 14 -42.58 13.84 7.43
C ALA A 14 -42.94 15.07 6.57
N GLU A 15 -43.04 16.21 7.24
CA GLU A 15 -43.21 17.53 6.64
C GLU A 15 -41.89 17.95 5.99
N SER A 16 -41.91 18.12 4.67
CA SER A 16 -40.77 18.48 3.83
C SER A 16 -40.50 19.98 3.92
N ASP A 17 -39.49 20.36 4.72
CA ASP A 17 -39.00 21.73 4.79
C ASP A 17 -37.92 21.95 3.72
N VAL A 18 -38.35 22.44 2.56
CA VAL A 18 -37.51 22.76 1.40
C VAL A 18 -36.83 24.11 1.63
N LYS A 19 -35.59 24.08 2.15
CA LYS A 19 -34.73 25.27 2.18
C LYS A 19 -34.05 25.48 0.82
N ASP A 20 -34.71 26.31 0.04
CA ASP A 20 -34.21 26.95 -1.17
C ASP A 20 -32.94 27.76 -0.85
N THR A 21 -31.80 27.34 -1.39
CA THR A 21 -30.54 28.11 -1.34
C THR A 21 -29.95 28.22 -2.74
N THR A 22 -30.61 29.00 -3.58
CA THR A 22 -30.05 29.56 -4.80
C THR A 22 -28.87 30.48 -4.46
N LYS A 23 -27.64 30.02 -4.66
CA LYS A 23 -26.46 30.89 -4.77
C LYS A 23 -26.28 31.32 -6.24
N PRO A 24 -26.14 32.62 -6.53
CA PRO A 24 -25.91 33.09 -7.88
C PRO A 24 -24.49 32.76 -8.35
N THR A 25 -24.41 32.19 -9.54
CA THR A 25 -23.23 32.03 -10.38
C THR A 25 -22.74 33.40 -10.82
N GLY A 26 -21.72 33.90 -10.13
CA GLY A 26 -20.97 35.11 -10.49
C GLY A 26 -19.95 34.83 -11.58
N SER A 27 -20.30 35.28 -12.79
CA SER A 27 -19.51 35.57 -13.98
C SER A 27 -17.99 35.71 -13.84
N ILE A 28 -17.33 35.05 -14.79
CA ILE A 28 -15.97 35.22 -15.32
C ILE A 28 -15.68 36.68 -15.69
N LEU A 29 -14.48 37.20 -15.36
CA LEU A 29 -13.74 38.16 -16.19
C LEU A 29 -12.28 38.40 -15.69
N ALA A 30 -11.35 38.14 -16.62
CA ALA A 30 -10.02 38.72 -16.79
C ALA A 30 -8.97 38.68 -15.66
N GLY A 31 -7.81 38.09 -15.99
CA GLY A 31 -6.59 38.25 -15.20
C GLY A 31 -5.43 37.42 -15.72
N GLU A 32 -5.00 37.63 -16.96
CA GLU A 32 -3.68 37.18 -17.42
C GLU A 32 -2.59 37.85 -16.57
N GLY A 33 -1.90 37.04 -15.76
CA GLY A 33 -0.83 37.47 -14.88
C GLY A 33 0.34 36.51 -14.99
N SER A 34 1.18 36.72 -16.01
CA SER A 34 2.54 36.18 -16.12
C SER A 34 3.30 36.40 -14.81
N ARG A 35 3.55 35.33 -14.04
CA ARG A 35 4.49 35.34 -12.91
C ARG A 35 5.54 34.26 -13.13
N SER A 36 6.74 34.74 -13.42
CA SER A 36 8.00 34.00 -13.53
C SER A 36 8.33 33.25 -12.23
N PRO A 37 8.87 32.01 -12.29
CA PRO A 37 9.37 31.33 -11.10
C PRO A 37 10.73 31.90 -10.69
N THR A 38 10.78 32.63 -9.57
CA THR A 38 12.04 33.02 -8.93
C THR A 38 12.55 31.86 -8.09
N VAL A 39 13.65 31.27 -8.52
CA VAL A 39 14.39 30.21 -7.83
C VAL A 39 15.14 30.82 -6.64
N ALA A 40 14.63 30.63 -5.42
CA ALA A 40 15.35 30.99 -4.21
C ALA A 40 16.25 29.83 -3.77
N ASN A 41 17.54 29.92 -4.11
CA ASN A 41 18.62 29.12 -3.53
C ASN A 41 18.85 29.57 -2.07
N GLY A 42 18.29 28.84 -1.12
CA GLY A 42 18.59 29.01 0.31
C GLY A 42 19.85 28.24 0.71
N THR A 43 20.94 28.96 0.96
CA THR A 43 22.15 28.44 1.60
C THR A 43 22.09 28.77 3.09
N PRO A 44 22.40 27.84 4.02
CA PRO A 44 22.34 28.11 5.46
C PRO A 44 23.69 28.64 5.98
N ASP A 45 23.72 29.85 6.52
CA ASP A 45 24.83 30.33 7.34
C ASP A 45 24.36 30.86 8.71
N LYS A 46 24.76 30.09 9.72
CA LYS A 46 25.46 30.49 10.96
C LYS A 46 25.01 31.74 11.74
N LYS A 47 24.63 31.47 13.00
CA LYS A 47 25.07 32.11 14.26
C LYS A 47 25.11 33.65 14.31
N THR A 48 24.09 34.23 14.93
CA THR A 48 24.16 35.49 15.72
C THR A 48 23.13 35.36 16.85
N ARG A 49 23.56 35.00 18.05
CA ARG A 49 23.85 35.89 19.20
C ARG A 49 22.64 36.74 19.61
N VAL A 50 22.02 36.27 20.69
CA VAL A 50 21.03 36.94 21.54
C VAL A 50 21.64 38.18 22.18
N LEU A 51 20.96 39.33 22.05
CA LEU A 51 20.92 40.41 23.03
C LEU A 51 19.49 41.01 23.04
N PRO A 52 18.91 41.30 24.21
CA PRO A 52 17.59 41.90 24.32
C PRO A 52 17.68 43.43 24.32
N ASP A 53 16.99 44.10 23.39
CA ASP A 53 16.82 45.54 23.46
C ASP A 53 15.47 45.89 24.11
N ALA A 54 15.60 46.67 25.17
CA ALA A 54 14.57 47.39 25.86
C ALA A 54 13.95 48.43 24.91
N ASN A 55 12.70 48.21 24.53
CA ASN A 55 11.83 49.34 24.20
C ASN A 55 10.39 48.98 24.52
N GLY A 56 9.89 49.60 25.59
CA GLY A 56 8.50 49.51 26.00
C GLY A 56 7.61 50.13 24.94
N THR A 57 6.69 49.35 24.41
CA THR A 57 5.44 49.85 23.85
C THR A 57 4.37 48.84 24.20
N VAL A 58 3.59 49.20 25.22
CA VAL A 58 2.39 48.51 25.69
C VAL A 58 1.26 48.84 24.71
N PRO A 59 0.68 47.87 23.99
CA PRO A 59 -0.64 48.07 23.39
C PRO A 59 -1.74 47.86 24.45
N PRO A 60 -2.81 48.66 24.43
CA PRO A 60 -3.86 48.63 25.44
C PRO A 60 -4.75 47.39 25.32
N ALA A 61 -5.20 46.97 26.49
CA ALA A 61 -6.21 45.95 26.71
C ALA A 61 -7.53 46.29 25.99
N SER A 62 -7.98 45.37 25.14
CA SER A 62 -9.39 45.20 24.81
C SER A 62 -9.81 43.83 25.28
N GLU A 63 -10.47 43.81 26.44
CA GLU A 63 -11.41 42.79 26.85
C GLU A 63 -12.45 42.58 25.74
N GLN A 64 -12.73 41.32 25.39
CA GLN A 64 -14.09 40.77 25.19
C GLN A 64 -14.04 39.37 24.55
N GLY A 65 -14.71 38.40 25.19
CA GLY A 65 -15.19 37.14 24.61
C GLY A 65 -14.10 36.07 24.41
N SER A 66 -13.78 35.19 25.37
CA SER A 66 -14.67 34.18 25.98
C SER A 66 -15.51 33.41 24.95
N THR A 67 -14.89 32.49 24.23
CA THR A 67 -15.33 31.08 24.15
C THR A 67 -14.12 30.22 23.78
N ARG A 68 -13.47 29.64 24.78
CA ARG A 68 -12.64 28.44 24.60
C ARG A 68 -13.57 27.32 24.10
N PRO A 69 -13.30 26.63 22.98
CA PRO A 69 -13.88 25.31 22.82
C PRO A 69 -13.29 24.44 23.94
N ALA A 70 -14.18 23.90 24.77
CA ALA A 70 -13.83 22.93 25.77
C ALA A 70 -13.00 21.83 25.11
N VAL A 71 -11.78 21.66 25.61
CA VAL A 71 -11.09 20.39 25.56
C VAL A 71 -12.00 19.46 26.34
N VAL A 72 -12.79 18.67 25.60
CA VAL A 72 -13.44 17.50 26.15
C VAL A 72 -12.30 16.51 26.32
N ASP A 73 -11.79 16.45 27.55
CA ASP A 73 -11.10 15.28 28.06
C ASP A 73 -12.13 14.14 28.02
N ASP A 74 -12.16 13.45 26.88
CA ASP A 74 -12.91 12.20 26.67
C ASP A 74 -12.01 11.05 27.18
N ASP A 75 -11.75 11.10 28.49
CA ASP A 75 -11.26 9.98 29.27
C ASP A 75 -12.50 9.20 29.76
N ASN A 76 -12.50 7.88 29.48
CA ASN A 76 -13.53 6.87 29.78
C ASN A 76 -14.60 6.64 28.70
N ASP A 77 -14.19 5.99 27.61
CA ASP A 77 -14.99 4.87 27.11
C ASP A 77 -14.08 3.75 26.61
N ASP A 78 -13.40 3.11 27.57
CA ASP A 78 -12.92 1.74 27.51
C ASP A 78 -14.10 0.75 27.50
N GLY A 79 -15.04 1.00 26.58
CA GLY A 79 -15.97 0.04 26.03
C GLY A 79 -15.22 -1.06 25.29
N TYR A 80 -14.47 -1.86 26.06
CA TYR A 80 -14.55 -3.30 25.91
C TYR A 80 -16.01 -3.66 26.18
N GLU A 81 -16.86 -3.49 25.16
CA GLU A 81 -17.98 -4.41 25.03
C GLU A 81 -17.33 -5.79 25.05
N ASP A 82 -17.64 -6.55 26.11
CA ASP A 82 -17.64 -7.99 26.08
C ASP A 82 -18.35 -8.36 24.77
N ILE A 83 -17.56 -8.58 23.73
CA ILE A 83 -17.97 -9.36 22.59
C ILE A 83 -18.05 -10.75 23.19
N ASP A 84 -19.21 -11.06 23.73
CA ASP A 84 -19.61 -12.40 24.09
C ASP A 84 -19.31 -13.27 22.85
N GLU A 85 -18.27 -14.10 22.98
CA GLU A 85 -17.83 -15.12 22.02
C GLU A 85 -18.87 -16.25 21.90
N GLU A 86 -20.17 -15.94 21.83
CA GLU A 86 -21.26 -16.92 21.77
C GLU A 86 -22.04 -16.96 20.44
N ASP A 87 -21.56 -16.28 19.39
CA ASP A 87 -22.24 -16.26 18.08
C ASP A 87 -21.38 -16.82 16.91
N GLU A 88 -20.42 -17.72 17.16
CA GLU A 88 -19.65 -18.37 16.09
C GLU A 88 -20.46 -19.37 15.22
N ASP A 89 -21.69 -19.73 15.60
CA ASP A 89 -22.49 -20.74 14.86
C ASP A 89 -23.70 -20.19 14.10
N ARG A 90 -23.94 -18.87 14.10
CA ARG A 90 -25.03 -18.30 13.30
C ARG A 90 -24.55 -18.10 11.86
N ALA A 91 -24.48 -19.21 11.14
CA ALA A 91 -24.36 -19.25 9.69
C ALA A 91 -25.47 -18.38 9.06
N VAL A 92 -25.15 -17.11 8.79
CA VAL A 92 -25.97 -16.22 7.98
C VAL A 92 -25.99 -16.83 6.59
N ALA A 93 -27.05 -17.56 6.29
CA ALA A 93 -27.35 -18.03 4.95
C ALA A 93 -27.49 -16.79 4.05
N HIS A 94 -26.43 -16.47 3.30
CA HIS A 94 -26.50 -15.43 2.29
C HIS A 94 -27.64 -15.79 1.32
N PRO A 95 -28.59 -14.87 1.04
CA PRO A 95 -29.72 -15.15 0.15
C PRO A 95 -29.30 -15.43 -1.31
N ASN A 96 -28.03 -15.19 -1.65
CA ASN A 96 -27.40 -15.70 -2.86
C ASN A 96 -26.40 -16.81 -2.48
N GLY A 97 -26.87 -18.06 -2.47
CA GLY A 97 -26.07 -19.27 -2.28
C GLY A 97 -25.01 -19.46 -3.37
N SER A 98 -23.93 -18.68 -3.30
CA SER A 98 -22.71 -18.90 -4.07
C SER A 98 -21.69 -19.63 -3.21
N SER A 99 -21.94 -20.91 -2.96
CA SER A 99 -20.93 -21.91 -2.58
C SER A 99 -20.00 -22.16 -3.78
N GLY A 100 -19.27 -21.12 -4.15
CA GLY A 100 -18.49 -21.03 -5.38
C GLY A 100 -17.24 -20.21 -5.17
N TRP A 101 -16.55 -20.38 -4.04
CA TRP A 101 -15.09 -20.26 -4.04
C TRP A 101 -14.54 -21.41 -4.88
N LEU A 102 -14.68 -21.29 -6.20
CA LEU A 102 -13.87 -22.06 -7.12
C LEU A 102 -12.41 -21.67 -6.81
N PRO A 103 -11.52 -22.60 -6.42
CA PRO A 103 -10.11 -22.35 -6.66
C PRO A 103 -9.98 -22.15 -8.16
N ALA A 104 -9.43 -21.01 -8.59
CA ALA A 104 -9.10 -20.75 -9.98
C ALA A 104 -8.11 -21.81 -10.47
N THR A 105 -8.62 -22.93 -10.99
CA THR A 105 -7.85 -23.93 -11.75
C THR A 105 -7.86 -23.54 -13.23
N ASP A 106 -7.38 -22.35 -13.53
CA ASP A 106 -6.90 -21.99 -14.87
C ASP A 106 -5.43 -21.57 -14.75
N LEU A 107 -4.61 -22.56 -14.38
CA LEU A 107 -3.18 -22.53 -14.62
C LEU A 107 -2.97 -22.99 -16.08
N PRO A 108 -2.53 -22.12 -17.02
CA PRO A 108 -2.16 -22.57 -18.34
C PRO A 108 -0.93 -23.49 -18.27
N GLY A 109 -1.13 -24.69 -18.80
CA GLY A 109 -0.18 -25.71 -19.24
C GLY A 109 1.31 -25.51 -18.95
N LYS A 110 1.81 -26.33 -18.03
CA LYS A 110 3.23 -26.63 -17.92
C LYS A 110 3.63 -27.57 -19.06
N GLY A 111 4.22 -27.00 -20.10
CA GLY A 111 5.19 -27.68 -20.97
C GLY A 111 4.78 -27.85 -22.42
N GLU A 112 5.35 -27.02 -23.28
CA GLU A 112 5.96 -27.50 -24.52
C GLU A 112 7.12 -26.58 -24.91
N SER A 113 8.30 -27.19 -24.94
CA SER A 113 9.56 -26.61 -25.39
C SER A 113 9.47 -26.19 -26.85
N SER A 114 9.30 -24.90 -27.11
CA SER A 114 9.68 -24.33 -28.42
C SER A 114 11.01 -23.58 -28.27
N ALA A 115 12.04 -24.20 -28.84
CA ALA A 115 13.33 -23.59 -29.09
C ALA A 115 13.17 -22.46 -30.12
N GLY A 116 12.85 -21.25 -29.63
CA GLY A 116 12.69 -20.05 -30.44
C GLY A 116 13.73 -19.00 -30.08
N ARG A 117 14.89 -19.05 -30.73
CA ARG A 117 15.87 -17.96 -30.79
C ARG A 117 15.17 -16.62 -31.07
N ARG A 118 15.37 -15.59 -30.24
CA ARG A 118 15.48 -14.19 -30.68
C ARG A 118 15.92 -13.21 -29.58
N SER A 119 17.13 -12.71 -29.80
CA SER A 119 17.66 -11.36 -29.53
C SER A 119 17.45 -10.73 -28.14
N SER A 120 18.53 -10.80 -27.36
CA SER A 120 18.92 -9.80 -26.37
C SER A 120 18.96 -8.39 -26.97
N VAL A 121 18.12 -7.48 -26.45
CA VAL A 121 18.34 -6.04 -26.59
C VAL A 121 18.60 -5.48 -25.21
N PHE A 122 19.89 -5.37 -24.90
CA PHE A 122 20.39 -4.54 -23.81
C PHE A 122 19.94 -3.09 -24.05
N ARG A 123 19.16 -2.51 -23.13
CA ARG A 123 19.09 -1.05 -22.97
C ARG A 123 19.78 -0.66 -21.67
N ASN A 124 21.07 -0.46 -21.84
CA ASN A 124 21.96 0.27 -20.97
C ASN A 124 21.55 1.76 -21.01
N ALA A 125 20.90 2.26 -19.98
CA ALA A 125 20.61 3.69 -19.83
C ALA A 125 21.39 4.24 -18.64
N SER A 126 22.59 4.72 -18.96
CA SER A 126 23.42 5.59 -18.15
C SER A 126 22.60 6.82 -17.72
N ARG A 127 22.52 7.08 -16.41
CA ARG A 127 22.41 8.43 -15.87
C ARG A 127 23.58 8.69 -14.92
N ARG A 128 24.67 9.15 -15.55
CA ARG A 128 25.66 10.04 -14.91
C ARG A 128 24.92 11.23 -14.30
N SER A 129 25.11 11.47 -13.02
CA SER A 129 25.10 12.85 -12.52
C SER A 129 26.35 13.08 -11.69
N ASN A 130 27.09 14.10 -12.11
CA ASN A 130 28.33 14.57 -11.54
C ASN A 130 28.08 15.14 -10.14
N ARG A 131 28.83 14.68 -9.14
CA ARG A 131 29.17 15.47 -7.95
C ARG A 131 30.69 15.59 -7.85
N PRO A 132 31.27 16.81 -7.94
CA PRO A 132 32.69 17.03 -7.83
C PRO A 132 33.12 17.31 -6.38
N GLY A 133 34.26 16.73 -5.98
CA GLY A 133 35.15 17.20 -4.89
C GLY A 133 34.66 16.92 -3.45
N SER A 134 35.50 16.61 -2.47
CA SER A 134 36.96 16.48 -2.44
C SER A 134 37.36 15.91 -1.07
N ARG A 135 38.39 15.05 -1.06
CA ARG A 135 39.41 14.87 0.00
C ARG A 135 38.87 14.47 1.38
N THR A 136 39.03 13.22 1.81
CA THR A 136 40.19 12.85 2.63
C THR A 136 40.73 11.42 2.40
N ARG A 137 42.00 11.36 2.01
CA ARG A 137 43.05 10.39 2.37
C ARG A 137 42.67 8.91 2.46
N SER A 138 42.97 8.21 1.37
CA SER A 138 43.36 6.81 1.43
C SER A 138 44.66 6.68 2.24
N LEU A 139 44.63 5.82 3.25
CA LEU A 139 45.79 5.06 3.67
C LEU A 139 45.47 3.62 3.29
N ASN A 140 46.28 3.12 2.36
CA ASN A 140 46.33 1.73 1.96
C ASN A 140 46.68 0.83 3.15
N ARG A 141 46.37 -0.46 2.95
CA ARG A 141 47.23 -1.61 3.28
C ARG A 141 46.91 -2.34 4.58
N ALA A 142 46.09 -3.39 4.49
CA ALA A 142 46.47 -4.75 4.89
C ALA A 142 45.32 -5.76 4.68
N GLY A 143 45.59 -6.77 3.83
CA GLY A 143 45.18 -8.17 4.06
C GLY A 143 43.71 -8.52 4.18
N SER A 144 42.96 -8.48 3.09
CA SER A 144 41.76 -9.32 2.93
C SER A 144 42.21 -10.75 2.61
N VAL A 145 42.35 -11.57 3.65
CA VAL A 145 42.49 -13.03 3.53
C VAL A 145 41.08 -13.59 3.34
N GLY A 146 40.81 -14.10 2.14
CA GLY A 146 39.57 -14.79 1.82
C GLY A 146 39.42 -16.05 2.66
N TYR A 147 38.33 -16.14 3.40
CA TYR A 147 37.80 -17.39 3.93
C TYR A 147 36.56 -17.77 3.12
N ALA A 148 36.80 -18.23 1.89
CA ALA A 148 35.88 -19.14 1.24
C ALA A 148 36.03 -20.50 1.94
N ALA A 149 35.05 -20.84 2.78
CA ALA A 149 34.95 -22.13 3.44
C ALA A 149 34.70 -23.24 2.40
N SER A 150 35.79 -23.74 1.83
CA SER A 150 35.86 -25.08 1.26
C SER A 150 35.92 -26.06 2.44
N THR A 151 34.74 -26.45 2.94
CA THR A 151 34.60 -27.61 3.83
C THR A 151 34.54 -28.87 2.98
N THR A 152 35.65 -29.22 2.35
CA THR A 152 35.87 -30.54 1.77
C THR A 152 37.16 -31.10 2.34
N SER A 153 36.98 -32.00 3.31
CA SER A 153 37.87 -33.12 3.63
C SER A 153 39.37 -32.81 3.73
N SER A 154 39.80 -32.36 4.89
CA SER A 154 41.07 -32.81 5.45
C SER A 154 40.78 -33.53 6.76
N VAL A 155 40.64 -34.86 6.67
CA VAL A 155 40.85 -35.80 7.76
C VAL A 155 42.33 -35.72 8.14
N ALA A 156 42.73 -34.58 8.69
CA ALA A 156 44.00 -34.43 9.35
C ALA A 156 43.90 -35.31 10.58
N ARG A 157 44.71 -36.37 10.59
CA ARG A 157 44.90 -37.32 11.69
C ARG A 157 45.08 -36.54 13.00
N ARG A 158 43.99 -36.22 13.69
CA ARG A 158 44.05 -35.73 15.07
C ARG A 158 44.63 -36.89 15.86
N SER A 159 45.88 -36.73 16.29
CA SER A 159 46.45 -37.54 17.36
C SER A 159 45.47 -37.43 18.53
N LEU A 160 44.65 -38.46 18.71
CA LEU A 160 43.93 -38.65 19.95
C LEU A 160 45.02 -38.78 21.00
N TYR A 161 45.08 -37.84 21.95
CA TYR A 161 45.97 -37.98 23.09
C TYR A 161 45.52 -39.23 23.84
N THR A 162 46.25 -40.32 23.62
CA THR A 162 46.07 -41.58 24.33
C THR A 162 47.06 -41.62 25.49
N ASN A 163 46.61 -42.10 26.65
CA ASN A 163 47.52 -42.41 27.75
C ASN A 163 48.52 -43.50 27.33
N SER A 164 49.53 -43.79 28.17
CA SER A 164 50.51 -44.85 27.92
C SER A 164 49.88 -46.23 27.64
N ASP A 165 48.62 -46.40 28.04
CA ASP A 165 47.83 -47.63 27.84
C ASP A 165 46.96 -47.59 26.56
N GLY A 166 47.15 -46.59 25.68
CA GLY A 166 46.44 -46.46 24.41
C GLY A 166 44.98 -45.97 24.53
N ARG A 167 44.50 -45.66 25.75
CA ARG A 167 43.13 -45.15 25.97
C ARG A 167 43.06 -43.64 25.78
N VAL A 168 42.01 -43.17 25.10
CA VAL A 168 41.76 -41.73 24.89
C VAL A 168 41.59 -41.04 26.24
N VAL A 169 42.37 -39.98 26.49
CA VAL A 169 42.29 -39.21 27.74
C VAL A 169 40.96 -38.46 27.78
N ASN A 170 40.03 -39.02 28.55
CA ASN A 170 38.71 -38.42 28.75
C ASN A 170 38.88 -37.13 29.57
N GLY A 171 38.40 -35.99 29.04
CA GLY A 171 38.54 -34.68 29.69
C GLY A 171 39.67 -33.77 29.15
N SER A 172 40.31 -34.11 28.04
CA SER A 172 41.28 -33.19 27.41
C SER A 172 40.57 -31.96 26.81
N ALA A 173 40.87 -30.78 27.36
CA ALA A 173 40.35 -29.47 26.91
C ALA A 173 40.64 -29.14 25.44
N PHE A 174 41.58 -29.84 24.81
CA PHE A 174 41.96 -29.64 23.41
C PHE A 174 41.22 -30.57 22.43
N ILE A 175 40.66 -31.68 22.90
CA ILE A 175 39.99 -32.66 22.01
C ILE A 175 38.60 -32.16 21.64
N SER A 176 37.84 -31.65 22.62
CA SER A 176 36.45 -31.22 22.43
C SER A 176 36.31 -29.74 22.01
N GLY A 177 37.39 -28.97 22.05
CA GLY A 177 37.42 -27.55 21.70
C GLY A 177 37.55 -26.66 22.94
N ALA A 178 38.24 -25.53 22.79
CA ALA A 178 38.36 -24.53 23.84
C ALA A 178 36.97 -23.97 24.18
N GLY A 179 36.39 -24.40 25.30
CA GLY A 179 35.06 -23.97 25.77
C GLY A 179 34.05 -25.10 26.02
N THR A 180 34.33 -26.35 25.64
CA THR A 180 33.36 -27.46 25.83
C THR A 180 33.55 -28.24 27.13
N THR A 181 34.62 -27.98 27.89
CA THR A 181 34.75 -28.48 29.25
C THR A 181 33.97 -27.56 30.17
N GLY A 182 32.73 -27.94 30.49
CA GLY A 182 31.92 -27.21 31.47
C GLY A 182 32.59 -27.15 32.86
N PRO A 183 32.10 -26.32 33.77
CA PRO A 183 32.67 -26.17 35.12
C PRO A 183 32.73 -27.50 35.91
N ASP A 184 31.90 -28.49 35.54
CA ASP A 184 31.86 -29.81 36.15
C ASP A 184 32.81 -30.84 35.52
N ALA A 185 33.58 -30.45 34.50
CA ALA A 185 34.60 -31.29 33.89
C ALA A 185 35.85 -31.38 34.80
N ALA A 186 35.72 -32.07 35.93
CA ALA A 186 36.87 -32.40 36.78
C ALA A 186 37.73 -33.47 36.09
N ALA A 187 39.01 -33.18 35.87
CA ALA A 187 39.96 -34.18 35.39
C ALA A 187 40.07 -35.29 36.44
N ILE A 188 39.72 -36.52 36.05
CA ILE A 188 39.82 -37.70 36.93
C ILE A 188 41.31 -37.87 37.31
N PRO A 189 41.66 -37.92 38.60
CA PRO A 189 43.05 -38.11 39.02
C PRO A 189 43.57 -39.46 38.51
N ASP A 190 44.60 -39.41 37.67
CA ASP A 190 45.27 -40.63 37.19
C ASP A 190 46.36 -41.04 38.20
N ASP A 191 46.02 -42.01 39.05
CA ASP A 191 46.92 -42.56 40.08
C ASP A 191 48.24 -43.10 39.48
N SER A 192 48.22 -43.56 38.23
CA SER A 192 49.43 -44.07 37.55
C SER A 192 50.45 -42.96 37.31
N LEU A 193 49.98 -41.78 36.87
CA LEU A 193 50.81 -40.60 36.67
C LEU A 193 51.34 -40.06 37.99
N HIS A 194 50.53 -40.12 39.06
CA HIS A 194 50.96 -39.71 40.38
C HIS A 194 52.12 -40.59 40.90
N ARG A 195 52.00 -41.92 40.78
CA ARG A 195 53.07 -42.88 41.12
C ARG A 195 54.34 -42.69 40.29
N ARG A 196 54.20 -42.41 38.99
CA ARG A 196 55.35 -42.10 38.12
C ARG A 196 56.04 -40.80 38.54
N ARG A 197 55.27 -39.77 38.90
CA ARG A 197 55.80 -38.48 39.37
C ARG A 197 56.61 -38.65 40.65
N THR A 198 56.08 -39.38 41.64
CA THR A 198 56.78 -39.60 42.92
C THR A 198 58.05 -40.42 42.76
N SER A 199 58.02 -41.48 41.93
CA SER A 199 59.20 -42.26 41.58
C SER A 199 60.26 -41.41 40.86
N ALA A 200 59.85 -40.60 39.87
CA ALA A 200 60.76 -39.71 39.14
C ALA A 200 61.37 -38.62 40.04
N SER A 201 60.59 -38.06 40.99
CA SER A 201 61.10 -37.06 41.93
C SER A 201 62.11 -37.64 42.92
N ALA A 202 62.00 -38.93 43.27
CA ALA A 202 62.94 -39.63 44.12
C ALA A 202 64.27 -39.92 43.41
N ALA A 203 64.25 -40.13 42.10
CA ALA A 203 65.43 -40.41 41.29
C ALA A 203 66.24 -39.15 40.92
N LEU A 204 65.63 -37.95 40.99
CA LEU A 204 66.26 -36.68 40.62
C LEU A 204 67.04 -36.05 41.79
N SER A 205 68.13 -35.34 41.46
CA SER A 205 68.88 -34.55 42.44
C SER A 205 68.00 -33.42 43.02
N PRO A 206 68.17 -33.05 44.32
CA PRO A 206 67.45 -31.92 44.93
C PRO A 206 67.58 -30.60 44.13
N LYS A 207 68.73 -30.36 43.49
CA LYS A 207 68.96 -29.17 42.65
C LYS A 207 68.11 -29.19 41.38
N GLN A 208 67.92 -30.36 40.78
CA GLN A 208 67.08 -30.53 39.58
C GLN A 208 65.60 -30.38 39.94
N ASN A 209 65.16 -30.98 41.05
CA ASN A 209 63.79 -30.83 41.57
C ASN A 209 63.44 -29.35 41.80
N LYS A 210 64.30 -28.59 42.48
CA LYS A 210 64.07 -27.15 42.70
C LYS A 210 63.99 -26.34 41.39
N LYS A 211 64.78 -26.71 40.37
CA LYS A 211 64.74 -26.06 39.05
C LYS A 211 63.46 -26.40 38.28
N ILE A 212 62.97 -27.63 38.39
CA ILE A 212 61.70 -28.08 37.82
C ILE A 212 60.55 -27.36 38.51
N GLU A 213 60.49 -27.37 39.83
CA GLU A 213 59.45 -26.71 40.63
C GLU A 213 59.38 -25.20 40.32
N LYS A 214 60.53 -24.52 40.19
CA LYS A 214 60.57 -23.10 39.79
C LYS A 214 59.98 -22.88 38.39
N LYS A 215 60.25 -23.78 37.43
CA LYS A 215 59.69 -23.71 36.08
C LYS A 215 58.19 -24.01 36.08
N GLU A 216 57.74 -25.01 36.84
CA GLU A 216 56.32 -25.34 37.01
C GLU A 216 55.56 -24.17 37.64
N ALA A 217 56.08 -23.58 38.72
CA ALA A 217 55.49 -22.41 39.37
C ALA A 217 55.41 -21.19 38.43
N ALA A 218 56.43 -20.98 37.58
CA ALA A 218 56.40 -19.95 36.55
C ALA A 218 55.35 -20.24 35.47
N GLY A 219 55.22 -21.50 35.05
CA GLY A 219 54.19 -21.96 34.12
C GLY A 219 52.78 -21.72 34.66
N VAL A 220 52.51 -22.10 35.91
CA VAL A 220 51.21 -21.87 36.57
C VAL A 220 50.88 -20.38 36.66
N LYS A 221 51.85 -19.54 37.01
CA LYS A 221 51.67 -18.07 37.05
C LYS A 221 51.35 -17.50 35.67
N ASN A 222 52.03 -17.97 34.63
CA ASN A 222 51.78 -17.53 33.26
C ASN A 222 50.39 -17.98 32.79
N LEU A 223 50.00 -19.23 33.06
CA LEU A 223 48.67 -19.74 32.75
C LEU A 223 47.57 -18.93 33.45
N SER A 224 47.74 -18.63 34.74
CA SER A 224 46.79 -17.78 35.48
C SER A 224 46.66 -16.37 34.87
N ARG A 225 47.75 -15.79 34.36
CA ARG A 225 47.71 -14.50 33.65
C ARG A 225 46.97 -14.60 32.31
N VAL A 226 47.20 -15.67 31.55
CA VAL A 226 46.51 -15.92 30.27
C VAL A 226 45.01 -16.06 30.51
N ILE A 227 44.58 -16.89 31.47
CA ILE A 227 43.16 -17.07 31.82
C ILE A 227 42.51 -15.72 32.23
N LYS A 228 43.22 -14.90 33.01
CA LYS A 228 42.74 -13.55 33.38
C LYS A 228 42.66 -12.59 32.20
N GLN A 229 43.52 -12.74 31.20
CA GLN A 229 43.50 -11.91 30.00
C GLN A 229 42.38 -12.37 29.05
N GLU A 230 42.21 -13.67 28.86
CA GLU A 230 41.14 -14.27 28.05
C GLU A 230 39.77 -13.92 28.62
N SER A 231 39.53 -14.10 29.92
CA SER A 231 38.27 -13.70 30.56
C SER A 231 37.94 -12.21 30.38
N ARG A 232 38.95 -11.33 30.34
CA ARG A 232 38.75 -9.90 30.06
C ARG A 232 38.40 -9.63 28.59
N VAL A 233 39.00 -10.36 27.65
CA VAL A 233 38.69 -10.25 26.21
C VAL A 233 37.29 -10.81 25.94
N GLU A 234 36.96 -11.95 26.53
CA GLU A 234 35.64 -12.57 26.44
C GLU A 234 34.54 -11.65 26.97
N LYS A 235 34.71 -11.06 28.16
CA LYS A 235 33.76 -10.08 28.71
C LYS A 235 33.56 -8.88 27.78
N LYS A 236 34.63 -8.40 27.13
CA LYS A 236 34.53 -7.31 26.14
C LYS A 236 33.77 -7.76 24.89
N ALA A 237 34.06 -8.95 24.36
CA ALA A 237 33.36 -9.52 23.22
C ALA A 237 31.85 -9.68 23.51
N LEU A 238 31.50 -10.22 24.69
CA LEU A 238 30.12 -10.37 25.13
C LEU A 238 29.41 -9.01 25.25
N ASN A 239 30.07 -8.00 25.81
CA ASN A 239 29.49 -6.65 25.89
C ASN A 239 29.25 -6.03 24.49
N VAL A 240 30.15 -6.25 23.52
CA VAL A 240 29.97 -5.79 22.13
C VAL A 240 28.75 -6.46 21.50
N ILE A 241 28.61 -7.78 21.66
CA ILE A 241 27.45 -8.52 21.13
C ILE A 241 26.14 -8.04 21.75
N ILE A 242 26.12 -7.75 23.06
CA ILE A 242 24.93 -7.18 23.73
C ILE A 242 24.57 -5.80 23.16
N GLN A 243 25.56 -4.94 22.89
CA GLN A 243 25.34 -3.63 22.29
C GLN A 243 24.80 -3.75 20.86
N GLU A 244 25.38 -4.64 20.05
CA GLU A 244 24.91 -4.90 18.69
C GLU A 244 23.46 -5.41 18.68
N LEU A 245 23.09 -6.29 19.61
CA LEU A 245 21.72 -6.76 19.77
C LEU A 245 20.76 -5.62 20.13
N ALA A 246 21.17 -4.73 21.04
CA ALA A 246 20.37 -3.56 21.42
C ALA A 246 20.18 -2.59 20.23
N ASP A 247 21.22 -2.37 19.43
CA ASP A 247 21.15 -1.55 18.22
C ASP A 247 20.23 -2.18 17.16
N LEU A 248 20.30 -3.49 16.95
CA LEU A 248 19.38 -4.23 16.06
C LEU A 248 17.93 -4.07 16.51
N GLN A 249 17.65 -4.21 17.80
CA GLN A 249 16.30 -4.01 18.35
C GLN A 249 15.82 -2.56 18.17
N ARG A 250 16.69 -1.55 18.33
CA ARG A 250 16.33 -0.15 18.06
C ARG A 250 15.98 0.03 16.58
N MET A 251 16.81 -0.47 15.67
CA MET A 251 16.56 -0.39 14.22
C MET A 251 15.26 -1.09 13.81
N GLN A 252 14.94 -2.23 14.43
CA GLN A 252 13.66 -2.93 14.20
C GLN A 252 12.46 -2.07 14.65
N LYS A 253 12.50 -1.49 15.85
CA LYS A 253 11.43 -0.60 16.34
C LYS A 253 11.23 0.61 15.42
N GLU A 254 12.31 1.19 14.91
CA GLU A 254 12.24 2.30 13.95
C GLU A 254 11.69 1.85 12.59
N ALA A 255 12.06 0.66 12.11
CA ALA A 255 11.52 0.10 10.89
C ALA A 255 10.01 -0.11 10.98
N VAL A 256 9.52 -0.71 12.07
CA VAL A 256 8.08 -0.90 12.33
C VAL A 256 7.34 0.43 12.38
N LYS A 257 7.91 1.46 13.03
CA LYS A 257 7.31 2.81 13.03
C LYS A 257 7.24 3.44 11.64
N ARG A 258 8.27 3.23 10.81
CA ARG A 258 8.28 3.73 9.42
C ARG A 258 7.26 3.01 8.56
N GLU A 259 7.17 1.69 8.71
CA GLU A 259 6.19 0.84 8.03
C GLU A 259 4.76 1.26 8.38
N ALA A 260 4.43 1.41 9.67
CA ALA A 260 3.11 1.87 10.09
C ALA A 260 2.72 3.23 9.49
N LYS A 261 3.67 4.19 9.43
CA LYS A 261 3.44 5.49 8.77
C LYS A 261 3.21 5.36 7.27
N ALA A 262 4.00 4.51 6.59
CA ALA A 262 3.84 4.27 5.16
C ALA A 262 2.50 3.60 4.85
N HIS A 263 2.08 2.61 5.66
CA HIS A 263 0.77 1.98 5.53
C HIS A 263 -0.38 2.98 5.75
N ALA A 264 -0.30 3.81 6.79
CA ALA A 264 -1.32 4.84 7.03
C ALA A 264 -1.42 5.85 5.87
N ALA A 265 -0.28 6.27 5.30
CA ALA A 265 -0.25 7.13 4.13
C ALA A 265 -0.84 6.45 2.88
N HIS A 266 -0.53 5.16 2.68
CA HIS A 266 -1.07 4.36 1.59
C HIS A 266 -2.59 4.23 1.67
N VAL A 267 -3.14 3.87 2.85
CA VAL A 267 -4.59 3.78 3.06
C VAL A 267 -5.28 5.13 2.80
N LYS A 268 -4.68 6.24 3.25
CA LYS A 268 -5.21 7.59 2.93
C LYS A 268 -5.19 7.89 1.44
N ALA A 269 -4.13 7.51 0.72
CA ALA A 269 -4.06 7.70 -0.73
C ALA A 269 -5.09 6.84 -1.48
N VAL A 270 -5.28 5.58 -1.09
CA VAL A 270 -6.27 4.67 -1.70
C VAL A 270 -7.69 5.18 -1.46
N THR A 271 -8.01 5.60 -0.23
CA THR A 271 -9.34 6.16 0.08
C THR A 271 -9.61 7.46 -0.67
N ALA A 272 -8.61 8.33 -0.82
CA ALA A 272 -8.73 9.53 -1.65
C ALA A 272 -8.92 9.20 -3.13
N HIS A 273 -8.22 8.17 -3.63
CA HIS A 273 -8.38 7.69 -5.01
C HIS A 273 -9.81 7.18 -5.28
N HIS A 274 -10.35 6.32 -4.41
CA HIS A 274 -11.71 5.80 -4.58
C HIS A 274 -12.76 6.92 -4.60
N LYS A 275 -12.62 7.94 -3.74
CA LYS A 275 -13.51 9.11 -3.78
C LYS A 275 -13.45 9.86 -5.11
N ALA A 276 -12.24 10.10 -5.62
CA ALA A 276 -12.06 10.76 -6.91
C ALA A 276 -12.61 9.91 -8.07
N GLU A 277 -12.49 8.59 -7.97
CA GLU A 277 -13.03 7.63 -8.93
C GLU A 277 -14.57 7.63 -8.94
N GLU A 278 -15.21 7.65 -7.76
CA GLU A 278 -16.66 7.80 -7.62
C GLU A 278 -17.17 9.10 -8.24
N GLU A 279 -16.50 10.23 -7.96
CA GLU A 279 -16.82 11.54 -8.56
C GLU A 279 -16.69 11.51 -10.09
N TYR A 280 -15.64 10.87 -10.61
CA TYR A 280 -15.43 10.71 -12.05
C TYR A 280 -16.54 9.88 -12.71
N ILE A 281 -16.93 8.76 -12.10
CA ILE A 281 -18.01 7.91 -12.61
C ILE A 281 -19.34 8.68 -12.59
N ALA A 282 -19.64 9.42 -11.52
CA ALA A 282 -20.84 10.24 -11.43
C ALA A 282 -20.88 11.35 -12.50
N ALA A 283 -19.75 12.02 -12.74
CA ALA A 283 -19.63 13.03 -13.80
C ALA A 283 -19.81 12.41 -15.20
N ARG A 284 -19.25 11.22 -15.42
CA ARG A 284 -19.40 10.48 -16.68
C ARG A 284 -20.85 10.08 -16.93
N VAL A 285 -21.56 9.56 -15.93
CA VAL A 285 -22.98 9.21 -16.05
C VAL A 285 -23.79 10.45 -16.43
N LYS A 286 -23.58 11.59 -15.76
CA LYS A 286 -24.25 12.86 -16.11
C LYS A 286 -23.98 13.31 -17.53
N TYR A 287 -22.74 13.17 -18.00
CA TYR A 287 -22.40 13.49 -19.39
C TYR A 287 -23.16 12.58 -20.37
N GLU A 288 -23.12 11.26 -20.14
CA GLU A 288 -23.81 10.27 -20.98
C GLU A 288 -25.34 10.49 -20.99
N THR A 289 -25.96 10.86 -19.86
CA THR A 289 -27.39 11.19 -19.81
C THR A 289 -27.72 12.46 -20.59
N THR A 290 -26.94 13.54 -20.42
CA THR A 290 -27.19 14.79 -21.16
C THR A 290 -26.99 14.62 -22.67
N LEU A 291 -26.03 13.78 -23.09
CA LEU A 291 -25.82 13.43 -24.49
C LEU A 291 -27.01 12.65 -25.06
N ALA A 292 -27.53 11.67 -24.30
CA ALA A 292 -28.71 10.91 -24.70
C ALA A 292 -29.96 11.81 -24.83
N GLU A 293 -30.17 12.73 -23.88
CA GLU A 293 -31.26 13.72 -23.94
C GLU A 293 -31.14 14.64 -25.16
N MET A 294 -29.94 15.17 -25.43
CA MET A 294 -29.68 16.02 -26.59
C MET A 294 -30.02 15.29 -27.90
N ASN A 295 -29.60 14.03 -28.02
CA ASN A 295 -29.91 13.21 -29.19
C ASN A 295 -31.43 12.94 -29.31
N ALA A 296 -32.10 12.61 -28.20
CA ALA A 296 -33.55 12.41 -28.18
C ALA A 296 -34.33 13.68 -28.60
N PHE A 297 -33.89 14.86 -28.15
CA PHE A 297 -34.47 16.13 -28.61
C PHE A 297 -34.19 16.39 -30.09
N GLY A 298 -32.99 16.04 -30.58
CA GLY A 298 -32.65 16.10 -32.00
C GLY A 298 -33.57 15.23 -32.86
N GLU A 299 -33.77 13.96 -32.47
CA GLU A 299 -34.68 13.03 -33.15
C GLU A 299 -36.14 13.50 -33.11
N ALA A 300 -36.61 13.99 -31.96
CA ALA A 300 -37.97 14.52 -31.82
C ALA A 300 -38.21 15.74 -32.74
N LEU A 301 -37.21 16.61 -32.88
CA LEU A 301 -37.27 17.76 -33.77
C LEU A 301 -37.33 17.33 -35.24
N GLU A 302 -36.49 16.38 -35.66
CA GLU A 302 -36.52 15.84 -37.02
C GLU A 302 -37.86 15.15 -37.33
N LEU A 303 -38.42 14.38 -36.38
CA LEU A 303 -39.76 13.80 -36.51
C LEU A 303 -40.84 14.88 -36.68
N ALA A 304 -40.76 15.98 -35.92
CA ALA A 304 -41.71 17.10 -36.05
C ALA A 304 -41.59 17.80 -37.42
N ARG A 305 -40.37 17.98 -37.93
CA ARG A 305 -40.12 18.53 -39.28
C ARG A 305 -40.69 17.63 -40.37
N GLU A 306 -40.42 16.33 -40.27
CA GLU A 306 -40.92 15.35 -41.23
C GLU A 306 -42.46 15.27 -41.19
N ASN A 307 -43.07 15.28 -40.00
CA ASN A 307 -44.52 15.35 -39.87
C ASN A 307 -45.10 16.61 -40.52
N ALA A 308 -44.51 17.78 -40.26
CA ALA A 308 -44.94 19.03 -40.88
C ALA A 308 -44.85 18.94 -42.41
N ARG A 309 -43.77 18.39 -42.96
CA ARG A 309 -43.62 18.16 -44.39
C ARG A 309 -44.72 17.24 -44.93
N GLN A 310 -44.94 16.07 -44.31
CA GLN A 310 -45.98 15.12 -44.70
C GLN A 310 -47.38 15.75 -44.67
N THR A 311 -47.70 16.58 -43.68
CA THR A 311 -49.00 17.28 -43.63
C THR A 311 -49.15 18.30 -44.76
N THR A 312 -48.08 19.00 -45.15
CA THR A 312 -48.12 19.91 -46.30
C THR A 312 -48.26 19.17 -47.62
N GLU A 313 -47.61 18.03 -47.79
CA GLU A 313 -47.75 17.16 -48.96
C GLU A 313 -49.19 16.63 -49.06
N ALA A 314 -49.75 16.11 -47.96
CA ALA A 314 -51.15 15.65 -47.90
C ALA A 314 -52.17 16.76 -48.21
N MET A 315 -51.91 17.99 -47.75
CA MET A 315 -52.77 19.16 -48.05
C MET A 315 -52.73 19.49 -49.54
N GLN A 316 -51.56 19.43 -50.18
CA GLN A 316 -51.42 19.66 -51.61
C GLN A 316 -52.14 18.60 -52.43
N GLU A 317 -51.99 17.31 -52.07
CA GLU A 317 -52.72 16.21 -52.71
C GLU A 317 -54.23 16.39 -52.62
N LYS A 318 -54.75 16.75 -51.43
CA LYS A 318 -56.18 17.00 -51.25
C LYS A 318 -56.67 18.22 -52.01
N SER A 319 -55.88 19.28 -52.12
CA SER A 319 -56.22 20.43 -52.96
C SER A 319 -56.32 20.04 -54.44
N GLN A 320 -55.38 19.23 -54.93
CA GLN A 320 -55.40 18.73 -56.31
C GLN A 320 -56.62 17.83 -56.57
N GLU A 321 -56.99 16.97 -55.61
CA GLU A 321 -58.19 16.13 -55.68
C GLU A 321 -59.46 16.98 -55.76
N VAL A 322 -59.58 18.03 -54.94
CA VAL A 322 -60.73 18.95 -54.98
C VAL A 322 -60.82 19.68 -56.31
N ASP A 323 -59.69 20.15 -56.85
CA ASP A 323 -59.68 20.82 -58.15
C ASP A 323 -60.03 19.85 -59.28
N ALA A 324 -59.57 18.59 -59.22
CA ALA A 324 -59.99 17.53 -60.15
C ALA A 324 -61.51 17.30 -60.09
N LEU A 325 -62.10 17.19 -58.88
CA LEU A 325 -63.55 17.06 -58.72
C LEU A 325 -64.34 18.25 -59.25
N ARG A 326 -63.85 19.48 -59.07
CA ARG A 326 -64.47 20.68 -59.65
C ARG A 326 -64.44 20.66 -61.18
N THR A 327 -63.32 20.23 -61.77
CA THR A 327 -63.24 20.09 -63.23
C THR A 327 -64.21 19.04 -63.76
N MET A 328 -64.30 17.88 -63.10
CA MET A 328 -65.23 16.80 -63.45
C MET A 328 -66.69 17.24 -63.32
N TYR A 329 -67.07 17.83 -62.18
CA TYR A 329 -68.42 18.35 -61.95
C TYR A 329 -68.81 19.41 -62.99
N GLY A 330 -67.89 20.30 -63.35
CA GLY A 330 -68.12 21.31 -64.39
C GLY A 330 -68.30 20.71 -65.79
N VAL A 331 -67.71 19.55 -66.07
CA VAL A 331 -67.97 18.77 -67.30
C VAL A 331 -69.33 18.12 -67.24
N ASP A 332 -69.66 17.45 -66.14
CA ASP A 332 -70.94 16.75 -65.94
C ASP A 332 -72.14 17.68 -66.05
N GLU A 333 -72.07 18.90 -65.49
CA GLU A 333 -73.18 19.87 -65.58
C GLU A 333 -73.37 20.36 -67.02
N ARG A 334 -72.29 20.60 -67.77
CA ARG A 334 -72.39 20.95 -69.20
C ARG A 334 -73.01 19.80 -70.00
N GLU A 335 -72.59 18.56 -69.74
CA GLU A 335 -73.20 17.40 -70.38
C GLU A 335 -74.68 17.26 -70.03
N ARG A 336 -75.05 17.54 -68.77
CA ARG A 336 -76.43 17.53 -68.30
C ARG A 336 -77.27 18.59 -69.01
N GLU A 337 -76.77 19.81 -69.17
CA GLU A 337 -77.43 20.87 -69.94
C GLU A 337 -77.62 20.49 -71.41
N VAL A 338 -76.60 19.89 -72.05
CA VAL A 338 -76.68 19.37 -73.43
C VAL A 338 -77.73 18.26 -73.53
N LYS A 339 -77.78 17.33 -72.56
CA LYS A 339 -78.79 16.26 -72.53
C LYS A 339 -80.21 16.84 -72.30
N LEU A 340 -80.38 17.76 -71.36
CA LEU A 340 -81.67 18.41 -71.09
C LEU A 340 -82.20 19.17 -72.30
N THR A 341 -81.34 19.91 -73.01
CA THR A 341 -81.74 20.60 -74.25
C THR A 341 -82.14 19.63 -75.37
N SER A 342 -81.57 18.42 -75.43
CA SER A 342 -81.95 17.39 -76.39
C SER A 342 -83.29 16.69 -76.06
N ILE A 343 -83.64 16.54 -74.77
CA ILE A 343 -84.85 15.85 -74.31
C ILE A 343 -86.05 16.80 -74.20
N ALA A 344 -85.81 18.10 -73.96
CA ALA A 344 -86.88 19.10 -73.90
C ALA A 344 -87.68 19.06 -75.23
N PRO A 345 -88.98 18.67 -75.20
CA PRO A 345 -89.77 18.58 -76.41
C PRO A 345 -89.80 19.97 -77.03
N LYS A 346 -89.44 20.07 -78.32
CA LYS A 346 -89.69 21.28 -79.11
C LYS A 346 -91.13 21.68 -78.81
N LYS A 347 -91.31 22.80 -78.12
CA LYS A 347 -92.63 23.36 -77.82
C LYS A 347 -93.33 23.52 -79.16
N THR A 348 -94.10 22.52 -79.56
CA THR A 348 -95.02 22.59 -80.68
C THR A 348 -96.03 23.63 -80.26
N SER A 349 -96.02 24.77 -80.96
CA SER A 349 -96.98 25.85 -80.76
C SER A 349 -98.38 25.30 -81.06
N TRP A 350 -99.06 24.79 -80.04
CA TRP A 350 -100.41 24.24 -80.14
C TRP A 350 -101.48 25.31 -79.86
N PHE A 351 -101.15 26.57 -80.13
CA PHE A 351 -102.11 27.67 -80.28
C PHE A 351 -101.70 28.47 -81.51
N HIS A 352 -102.14 28.00 -82.68
CA HIS A 352 -102.54 28.89 -83.77
C HIS A 352 -103.57 28.22 -84.66
#